data_AF-A0A4R8F8S7-F1
#
_entry.id   AF-A0A4R8F8S7-F1
#
_cell.length_a   1.000
_cell.length_b   1.000
_cell.length_c   1.000
_cell.angle_alpha   90.00
_cell.angle_beta   90.00
_cell.angle_gamma   90.00
#
_symmetry.space_group_name_H-M   'P 1'
#
loop_
_entity.id
_entity.type
_entity.pdbx_description
1 polymer ?
#
loop_
_entity_poly.entity_id
_entity_poly.type
_entity_poly.pdbx_seq_one_letter_code
_entity_poly.pdbx_strand_id
1 'polypeptide(L)'
;MHSVKKFCYDHWEEVTSDKLAVGDMISLEGQVAHVTGEPFSREGVTHLPTRPYAPSSIKLAFGEACANLEHIIMAMDMVGSELQEFDDGTALITCFEFGSSHIYSPRLPLAELNSFCFEHLERYQAFYDQHASVLEDGENVPMEPWW
;
A
#
# COMPACT_ATOMS: atom_id res chain seq x y z
N MET A 1 -12.01 13.74 19.36
CA MET A 1 -10.78 13.76 18.54
C MET A 1 -10.91 12.64 17.55
N HIS A 2 -10.93 12.95 16.26
CA HIS A 2 -10.95 11.92 15.21
C HIS A 2 -9.50 11.53 14.93
N SER A 3 -9.17 10.26 15.16
CA SER A 3 -7.91 9.68 14.71
C SER A 3 -8.01 9.35 13.22
N VAL A 4 -6.88 9.44 12.53
CA VAL A 4 -6.72 8.96 11.16
C VAL A 4 -5.50 8.06 11.10
N LYS A 5 -5.44 7.17 10.12
CA LYS A 5 -4.25 6.34 9.90
C LYS A 5 -3.27 7.12 9.03
N LYS A 6 -2.04 7.31 9.48
CA LYS A 6 -0.93 7.88 8.69
C LYS A 6 -0.07 6.75 8.17
N PHE A 7 0.35 6.83 6.91
CA PHE A 7 1.29 5.88 6.33
C PHE A 7 2.71 6.20 6.81
N CYS A 8 3.29 5.28 7.58
CA CYS A 8 4.62 5.37 8.16
C CYS A 8 5.50 4.29 7.52
N TYR A 9 6.17 4.65 6.41
CA TYR A 9 7.09 3.79 5.66
C TYR A 9 6.44 2.57 4.99
N ASP A 10 5.97 1.59 5.76
CA ASP A 10 5.39 0.31 5.32
C ASP A 10 4.22 -0.15 6.19
N HIS A 11 3.69 0.71 7.06
CA HIS A 11 2.53 0.42 7.89
C HIS A 11 1.67 1.65 8.14
N TRP A 12 0.48 1.42 8.69
CA TRP A 12 -0.45 2.47 9.07
C TRP A 12 -0.43 2.70 10.58
N GLU A 13 -0.13 3.92 11.00
CA GLU A 13 -0.12 4.33 12.41
C GLU A 13 -1.34 5.20 12.71
N GLU A 14 -2.07 4.92 13.80
CA GLU A 14 -3.14 5.80 14.25
C GLU A 14 -2.58 7.08 14.87
N VAL A 15 -2.90 8.22 14.26
CA VAL A 15 -2.45 9.53 14.71
C VAL A 15 -3.63 10.49 14.86
N THR A 16 -3.45 11.49 15.71
CA THR A 16 -4.36 12.62 15.81
C THR A 16 -4.05 13.66 14.74
N SER A 17 -5.05 14.44 14.35
CA SER A 17 -4.92 15.40 13.24
C SER A 17 -3.80 16.42 13.45
N ASP A 18 -3.50 16.82 14.69
CA ASP A 18 -2.41 17.75 15.03
C ASP A 18 -0.99 17.23 14.72
N LYS A 19 -0.84 15.92 14.49
CA LYS A 19 0.45 15.31 14.13
C LYS A 19 0.65 15.16 12.62
N LEU A 20 -0.32 15.60 11.81
CA LEU A 20 -0.24 15.51 10.35
C LEU A 20 0.47 16.72 9.76
N ALA A 21 1.33 16.45 8.78
CA ALA A 21 2.01 17.45 7.98
C ALA A 21 1.57 17.39 6.52
N VAL A 22 1.76 18.50 5.79
CA VAL A 22 1.53 18.54 4.34
C VAL A 22 2.42 17.50 3.65
N GLY A 23 1.83 16.70 2.76
CA GLY A 23 2.50 15.60 2.07
C GLY A 23 2.29 14.23 2.73
N ASP A 24 1.87 14.18 4.01
CA ASP A 24 1.55 12.92 4.66
C ASP A 24 0.44 12.18 3.88
N MET A 25 0.62 10.88 3.70
CA MET A 25 -0.41 10.01 3.18
C MET A 25 -1.21 9.43 4.34
N ILE A 26 -2.54 9.47 4.22
CA ILE A 26 -3.46 9.02 5.26
C ILE A 26 -4.48 8.03 4.67
N SER A 27 -5.04 7.19 5.53
CA SER A 27 -6.24 6.39 5.24
C SER A 27 -7.38 6.80 6.18
N LEU A 28 -8.53 7.11 5.59
CA LEU A 28 -9.78 7.40 6.29
C LEU A 28 -10.88 6.54 5.69
N GLU A 29 -11.49 5.66 6.49
CA GLU A 29 -12.53 4.73 6.03
C GLU A 29 -12.10 3.90 4.80
N GLY A 30 -10.82 3.52 4.76
CA GLY A 30 -10.21 2.77 3.64
C GLY A 30 -9.72 3.65 2.50
N GLN A 31 -10.21 4.89 2.36
CA GLN A 31 -9.77 5.79 1.30
C GLN A 31 -8.40 6.40 1.61
N VAL A 32 -7.46 6.26 0.68
CA VAL A 32 -6.13 6.85 0.78
C VAL A 32 -6.12 8.26 0.20
N ALA A 33 -5.49 9.20 0.89
CA ALA A 33 -5.36 10.59 0.46
C ALA A 33 -4.04 11.23 0.94
N HIS A 34 -3.62 12.30 0.27
CA HIS A 34 -2.51 13.14 0.71
C HIS A 34 -3.03 14.39 1.41
N VAL A 35 -2.41 14.74 2.54
CA VAL A 35 -2.65 16.00 3.25
C VAL A 35 -2.11 17.16 2.42
N THR A 36 -2.94 18.14 2.11
CA THR A 36 -2.59 19.30 1.26
C THR A 36 -2.47 20.60 2.04
N GLY A 37 -2.86 20.62 3.31
CA GLY A 37 -2.80 21.79 4.18
C GLY A 37 -2.91 21.40 5.64
N GLU A 38 -2.61 22.34 6.53
CA GLU A 38 -2.71 22.10 7.97
C GLU A 38 -4.16 21.82 8.38
N PRO A 39 -4.41 20.83 9.25
CA PRO A 39 -5.72 20.61 9.81
C PRO A 39 -6.19 21.82 10.62
N PHE A 40 -7.46 22.19 10.48
CA PHE A 40 -8.04 23.33 11.16
C PHE A 40 -9.42 23.00 11.73
N SER A 41 -9.82 23.73 12.76
CA SER A 41 -11.16 23.59 13.35
C SER A 41 -12.06 24.72 12.89
N ARG A 42 -13.25 24.39 12.40
CA ARG A 42 -14.30 25.35 12.05
C ARG A 42 -15.61 24.85 12.62
N GLU A 43 -16.30 25.71 13.38
CA GLU A 43 -17.61 25.38 13.96
C GLU A 43 -17.61 24.10 14.83
N GLY A 44 -16.47 23.80 15.47
CA GLY A 44 -16.30 22.59 16.29
C GLY A 44 -16.00 21.30 15.51
N VAL A 45 -15.92 21.38 14.18
CA VAL A 45 -15.54 20.26 13.30
C VAL A 45 -14.08 20.42 12.88
N THR A 46 -13.32 19.33 12.97
CA THR A 46 -11.96 19.26 12.44
C THR A 46 -12.02 18.99 10.95
N HIS A 47 -11.46 19.91 10.16
CA HIS A 47 -11.29 19.77 8.73
C HIS A 47 -9.84 19.43 8.41
N LEU A 48 -9.66 18.44 7.55
CA LEU A 48 -8.36 18.03 7.05
C LEU A 48 -8.35 18.23 5.54
N PRO A 49 -7.63 19.24 5.02
CA PRO A 49 -7.46 19.41 3.59
C PRO A 49 -6.71 18.23 2.98
N THR A 50 -7.35 17.55 2.04
CA THR A 50 -6.78 16.37 1.39
C THR A 50 -6.97 16.41 -0.12
N ARG A 51 -6.12 15.65 -0.81
CA ARG A 51 -6.32 15.26 -2.21
C ARG A 51 -6.34 13.73 -2.27
N PRO A 52 -7.34 13.10 -2.91
CA PRO A 52 -7.37 11.64 -3.07
C PRO A 52 -6.05 11.11 -3.64
N TYR A 53 -5.66 9.92 -3.19
CA TYR A 53 -4.59 9.18 -3.83
C TYR A 53 -4.95 8.95 -5.30
N ALA A 54 -4.03 9.32 -6.18
CA ALA A 54 -4.17 9.11 -7.61
C ALA A 54 -3.05 8.15 -8.01
N PRO A 55 -3.37 6.93 -8.45
CA PRO A 55 -2.36 5.97 -8.84
C PRO A 55 -1.54 6.50 -10.01
N SER A 56 -0.30 6.04 -10.08
CA SER A 56 0.60 6.38 -11.19
C SER A 56 0.15 5.73 -12.51
N SER A 57 0.80 6.07 -13.61
CA SER A 57 0.57 5.39 -14.88
C SER A 57 0.83 3.89 -14.77
N ILE A 58 -0.04 3.06 -15.34
CA ILE A 58 0.18 1.62 -15.47
C ILE A 58 1.54 1.37 -16.16
N LYS A 59 2.45 0.70 -15.45
CA LYS A 59 3.76 0.31 -15.97
C LYS A 59 3.68 -1.14 -16.46
N LEU A 60 3.86 -1.33 -17.77
CA LEU A 60 3.94 -2.65 -18.37
C LEU A 60 5.41 -3.04 -18.53
N ALA A 61 5.84 -4.11 -17.86
CA ALA A 61 7.16 -4.68 -18.02
C ALA A 61 7.09 -5.93 -18.91
N PHE A 62 8.01 -6.06 -19.87
CA PHE A 62 8.05 -7.17 -20.82
C PHE A 62 9.44 -7.77 -20.96
N GLY A 63 9.53 -9.10 -21.06
CA GLY A 63 10.77 -9.82 -21.39
C GLY A 63 11.86 -9.66 -20.33
N GLU A 64 13.10 -9.43 -20.76
CA GLU A 64 14.27 -9.31 -19.88
C GLU A 64 14.17 -8.17 -18.84
N ALA A 65 13.31 -7.17 -19.07
CA ALA A 65 13.05 -6.10 -18.12
C ALA A 65 12.37 -6.61 -16.82
N CYS A 66 11.75 -7.79 -16.85
CA CYS A 66 11.14 -8.43 -15.68
C CYS A 66 12.08 -9.38 -14.93
N ALA A 67 13.29 -9.64 -15.44
CA ALA A 67 14.18 -10.68 -14.88
C ALA A 67 14.52 -10.44 -13.40
N ASN A 68 14.54 -9.18 -12.97
CA ASN A 68 14.81 -8.81 -11.57
C ASN A 68 13.55 -8.57 -10.74
N LEU A 69 12.36 -8.82 -11.30
CA LEU A 69 11.05 -8.61 -10.68
C LEU A 69 10.22 -9.90 -10.60
N GLU A 70 10.77 -11.04 -11.01
CA GLU A 70 10.06 -12.32 -11.11
C GLU A 70 9.27 -12.66 -9.84
N HIS A 71 9.91 -12.62 -8.68
CA HIS A 71 9.27 -13.00 -7.42
C HIS A 71 8.33 -11.92 -6.89
N ILE A 72 8.58 -10.65 -7.21
CA ILE A 72 7.63 -9.56 -6.94
C ILE A 72 6.34 -9.79 -7.73
N ILE A 73 6.46 -10.11 -9.03
CA ILE A 73 5.32 -10.39 -9.90
C ILE A 73 4.54 -11.60 -9.39
N MET A 74 5.22 -12.68 -9.01
CA MET A 74 4.56 -13.85 -8.41
C MET A 74 3.81 -13.50 -7.13
N ALA A 75 4.42 -12.73 -6.23
CA ALA A 75 3.77 -12.30 -4.99
C ALA A 75 2.56 -11.40 -5.27
N MET A 76 2.67 -10.46 -6.22
CA MET A 76 1.56 -9.59 -6.67
C MET A 76 0.37 -10.42 -7.18
N ASP A 77 0.62 -11.44 -7.99
CA ASP A 77 -0.42 -12.34 -8.50
C ASP A 77 -1.11 -13.10 -7.35
N MET A 78 -0.34 -13.58 -6.36
CA MET A 78 -0.87 -14.33 -5.21
C MET A 78 -1.70 -13.49 -4.24
N VAL A 79 -1.50 -12.18 -4.19
CA VAL A 79 -2.26 -11.28 -3.32
C VAL A 79 -3.25 -10.38 -4.07
N GLY A 80 -3.29 -10.48 -5.41
CA GLY A 80 -4.17 -9.66 -6.26
C GLY A 80 -3.90 -8.17 -6.11
N SER A 81 -2.63 -7.75 -6.08
CA SER A 81 -2.25 -6.37 -5.76
C SER A 81 -1.11 -5.85 -6.63
N GLU A 82 -0.73 -4.59 -6.41
CA GLU A 82 0.20 -3.85 -7.27
C GLU A 82 1.50 -3.47 -6.55
N LEU A 83 2.50 -3.10 -7.34
CA LEU A 83 3.78 -2.59 -6.85
C LEU A 83 3.74 -1.07 -6.76
N GLN A 84 3.86 -0.53 -5.56
CA GLN A 84 4.03 0.89 -5.33
C GLN A 84 5.51 1.25 -5.24
N GLU A 85 5.99 2.05 -6.18
CA GLU A 85 7.34 2.65 -6.15
C GLU A 85 7.29 4.05 -5.49
N PHE A 86 8.36 4.41 -4.78
CA PHE A 86 8.52 5.70 -4.12
C PHE A 86 9.73 6.46 -4.66
N ASP A 87 9.71 7.78 -4.50
CA ASP A 87 10.76 8.67 -5.02
C ASP A 87 12.15 8.43 -4.42
N ASP A 88 12.24 7.73 -3.27
CA ASP A 88 13.51 7.33 -2.64
C ASP A 88 14.08 6.01 -3.19
N GLY A 89 13.49 5.45 -4.25
CA GLY A 89 13.97 4.23 -4.92
C GLY A 89 13.57 2.93 -4.22
N THR A 90 12.74 3.00 -3.18
CA THR A 90 12.13 1.83 -2.54
C THR A 90 10.76 1.55 -3.12
N ALA A 91 10.25 0.34 -2.89
CA ALA A 91 8.94 -0.10 -3.30
C ALA A 91 8.33 -1.07 -2.27
N LEU A 92 7.02 -1.27 -2.34
CA LEU A 92 6.29 -2.33 -1.63
C LEU A 92 5.07 -2.79 -2.42
N ILE A 93 4.56 -3.97 -2.12
CA ILE A 93 3.32 -4.52 -2.68
C ILE A 93 2.14 -4.02 -1.83
N THR A 94 1.18 -3.34 -2.43
CA THR A 94 0.07 -2.68 -1.73
C THR A 94 -1.12 -2.43 -2.64
N CYS A 95 -2.30 -2.29 -2.05
CA CYS A 95 -3.49 -1.78 -2.70
C CYS A 95 -3.91 -0.47 -2.01
N PHE A 96 -3.57 0.67 -2.62
CA PHE A 96 -4.06 1.99 -2.19
C PHE A 96 -5.25 2.47 -3.05
N GLU A 97 -5.54 1.76 -4.13
CA GLU A 97 -6.69 2.02 -4.98
C GLU A 97 -8.01 1.53 -4.35
N PHE A 98 -9.12 2.01 -4.91
CA PHE A 98 -10.49 1.55 -4.61
C PHE A 98 -10.91 1.53 -3.13
N GLY A 99 -10.26 2.30 -2.26
CA GLY A 99 -10.59 2.34 -0.84
C GLY A 99 -9.99 1.18 -0.03
N SER A 100 -8.97 0.51 -0.58
CA SER A 100 -8.09 -0.36 0.19
C SER A 100 -6.90 0.42 0.74
N SER A 101 -6.34 -0.10 1.82
CA SER A 101 -5.08 0.37 2.41
C SER A 101 -4.20 -0.83 2.77
N HIS A 102 -4.38 -1.94 2.06
CA HIS A 102 -3.71 -3.20 2.38
C HIS A 102 -2.27 -3.20 1.92
N ILE A 103 -1.38 -3.72 2.77
CA ILE A 103 0.05 -3.81 2.53
C ILE A 103 0.43 -5.28 2.59
N TYR A 104 1.20 -5.74 1.61
CA TYR A 104 1.53 -7.16 1.42
C TYR A 104 3.03 -7.43 1.48
N SER A 105 3.87 -6.42 1.65
CA SER A 105 5.32 -6.55 1.81
C SER A 105 5.91 -5.40 2.62
N PRO A 106 7.12 -5.55 3.18
CA PRO A 106 7.89 -4.40 3.65
C PRO A 106 8.22 -3.45 2.49
N ARG A 107 8.55 -2.20 2.84
CA ARG A 107 9.12 -1.22 1.91
C ARG A 107 10.63 -1.41 1.82
N LEU A 108 11.11 -1.80 0.65
CA LEU A 108 12.52 -2.15 0.41
C LEU A 108 12.98 -1.65 -0.97
N PRO A 109 14.30 -1.50 -1.21
CA PRO A 109 14.83 -1.39 -2.58
C PRO A 109 14.35 -2.57 -3.46
N LEU A 110 14.08 -2.34 -4.74
CA LEU A 110 13.47 -3.35 -5.62
C LEU A 110 14.19 -4.72 -5.62
N ALA A 111 15.53 -4.72 -5.63
CA ALA A 111 16.31 -5.96 -5.59
C ALA A 111 16.12 -6.72 -4.27
N GLU A 112 16.11 -6.00 -3.15
CA GLU A 112 15.87 -6.57 -1.82
C GLU A 112 14.43 -7.04 -1.66
N LEU A 113 13.47 -6.30 -2.21
CA LEU A 113 12.06 -6.71 -2.24
C LEU A 113 11.87 -8.01 -3.03
N ASN A 114 12.54 -8.15 -4.18
CA ASN A 114 12.48 -9.39 -4.98
C ASN A 114 13.10 -10.58 -4.24
N SER A 115 14.22 -10.38 -3.53
CA SER A 115 14.80 -11.40 -2.66
C SER A 115 13.86 -11.76 -1.51
N PHE A 116 13.24 -10.76 -0.87
CA PHE A 116 12.24 -10.98 0.19
C PHE A 116 11.05 -11.82 -0.31
N CYS A 117 10.50 -11.50 -1.48
CA CYS A 117 9.41 -12.27 -2.08
C CYS A 117 9.82 -13.70 -2.40
N PHE A 118 11.05 -13.92 -2.89
CA PHE A 118 11.59 -15.26 -3.12
C PHE A 118 11.67 -16.09 -1.84
N GLU A 119 12.25 -15.52 -0.78
CA GLU A 119 12.44 -16.20 0.51
C GLU A 119 11.12 -16.56 1.20
N HIS A 120 10.03 -15.88 0.84
CA HIS A 120 8.73 -16.00 1.49
C HIS A 120 7.59 -16.40 0.56
N LEU A 121 7.91 -16.93 -0.62
CA LEU A 121 6.92 -17.33 -1.63
C LEU A 121 5.87 -18.31 -1.08
N GLU A 122 6.27 -19.23 -0.21
CA GLU A 122 5.35 -20.18 0.43
C GLU A 122 4.25 -19.49 1.26
N ARG A 123 4.53 -18.33 1.85
CA ARG A 123 3.54 -17.55 2.62
C ARG A 123 2.51 -16.90 1.70
N TYR A 124 2.97 -16.35 0.58
CA TYR A 124 2.08 -15.79 -0.43
C TYR A 124 1.21 -16.88 -1.07
N GLN A 125 1.78 -18.06 -1.36
CA GLN A 125 1.01 -19.18 -1.87
C GLN A 125 -0.05 -19.65 -0.86
N ALA A 126 0.30 -19.77 0.42
CA ALA A 126 -0.67 -20.15 1.44
C ALA A 126 -1.81 -19.12 1.60
N PHE A 127 -1.50 -17.83 1.48
CA PHE A 127 -2.50 -16.77 1.45
C PHE A 127 -3.42 -16.93 0.24
N TYR A 128 -2.86 -17.12 -0.95
CA TYR A 128 -3.64 -17.35 -2.17
C TYR A 128 -4.53 -18.59 -2.04
N ASP A 129 -4.00 -19.73 -1.60
CA ASP A 129 -4.76 -20.97 -1.46
C ASP A 129 -5.96 -20.82 -0.50
N GLN A 130 -5.83 -19.96 0.52
CA GLN A 130 -6.91 -19.66 1.46
C GLN A 130 -7.96 -18.70 0.88
N HIS A 131 -7.60 -17.85 -0.07
CA HIS A 131 -8.39 -16.72 -0.53
C HIS A 131 -8.67 -16.68 -2.04
N ALA A 132 -8.28 -17.73 -2.78
CA ALA A 132 -8.28 -17.76 -4.24
C ALA A 132 -9.60 -17.30 -4.87
N SER A 133 -10.74 -17.80 -4.38
CA SER A 133 -12.05 -17.41 -4.92
C SER A 133 -12.35 -15.92 -4.77
N VAL A 134 -11.96 -15.31 -3.64
CA VAL A 134 -12.20 -13.88 -3.36
C VAL A 134 -11.29 -13.02 -4.24
N LEU A 135 -10.03 -13.44 -4.41
CA LEU A 135 -9.07 -12.76 -5.27
C LEU A 135 -9.47 -12.86 -6.76
N GLU A 136 -9.97 -14.01 -7.20
CA GLU A 136 -10.46 -14.23 -8.57
C GLU A 136 -11.70 -13.40 -8.91
N ASP A 137 -12.54 -13.10 -7.92
CA ASP A 137 -13.68 -12.18 -8.04
C ASP A 137 -13.24 -10.70 -8.07
N GLY A 138 -11.94 -10.42 -7.92
CA GLY A 138 -11.35 -9.08 -7.96
C GLY A 138 -11.44 -8.32 -6.64
N GLU A 139 -11.77 -9.01 -5.54
CA GLU A 139 -11.78 -8.42 -4.20
C GLU A 139 -10.39 -8.49 -3.55
N ASN A 140 -9.96 -7.40 -2.89
CA ASN A 140 -8.74 -7.40 -2.12
C ASN A 140 -8.99 -7.93 -0.70
N VAL A 141 -8.11 -8.81 -0.23
CA VAL A 141 -8.18 -9.38 1.13
C VAL A 141 -7.02 -8.83 1.96
N PRO A 142 -7.25 -8.36 3.21
CA PRO A 142 -6.16 -7.90 4.06
C PRO A 142 -5.23 -9.06 4.43
N MET A 143 -3.92 -8.77 4.43
CA MET A 143 -2.90 -9.66 5.01
C MET A 143 -2.34 -8.99 6.26
N GLU A 144 -2.27 -9.72 7.37
CA GLU A 144 -1.59 -9.21 8.57
C GLU A 144 -0.07 -9.16 8.31
N PRO A 145 0.60 -8.01 8.56
CA PRO A 145 2.05 -7.91 8.45
C PRO A 145 2.76 -8.92 9.35
N TRP A 146 3.81 -9.56 8.83
CA TRP A 146 4.59 -10.59 9.52
C TRP A 146 6.11 -10.43 9.39
N TRP A 147 6.53 -9.36 8.73
CA TRP A 147 7.93 -8.98 8.55
C TRP A 147 8.44 -8.11 9.71
#